data_AF-T1IPM7-F1
#
_entry.id   AF-T1IPM7-F1
#
_cell.length_a   1.000
_cell.length_b   1.000
_cell.length_c   1.000
_cell.angle_alpha   90.00
_cell.angle_beta   90.00
_cell.angle_gamma   90.00
#
_symmetry.space_group_name_H-M   'P 1'
#
loop_
_entity.id
_entity.type
_entity.pdbx_description
1 polymer ?
#
loop_
_entity_poly.entity_id
_entity_poly.type
_entity_poly.pdbx_seq_one_letter_code
_entity_poly.pdbx_strand_id
1 'polypeptide(L)'
;MRYVHLNVDNSSTHFDTMSKFGCGPNFVLNRRQMFEDMIRNQGITFWFRFWLTFSLHPSCYDVCMLYRHWPIMTTYINECVHKQFLQGTVQSRSHYCLERVIRPMLVISNKKPLQRTKMKDPKLQLKELVTKCLGFAFGCALCDVFFKWSIAPNMSDDSQNYWFIPDDYLKLNFKPKLLDKFLVEQWKEELVMLLGIKEEQASWINNLLNNNETKANATEEICDAMEEFYDLKLIEETSEFMKRIRNGRKKHIKDFDEILKLQSNKCLDDQISEKNKAAPYNCGLENKNQRHVRKSNPRKKVHQCTYCSAYESKSTQKFKKCKRCVEKLWPDPKYYCDVNCQVLDWYQYHHDEHRVVEEFQLQTELQTELQTELKL
;
A
#
# COMPACT_ATOMS: atom_id res chain seq x y z
N MET A 1 -17.88 -9.80 -14.34
CA MET A 1 -16.80 -9.37 -13.42
C MET A 1 -16.77 -7.84 -13.39
N ARG A 2 -16.20 -7.19 -12.35
CA ARG A 2 -15.95 -5.74 -12.41
C ARG A 2 -14.47 -5.47 -12.60
N TYR A 3 -14.15 -4.44 -13.35
CA TYR A 3 -12.78 -4.11 -13.69
C TYR A 3 -12.05 -3.41 -12.56
N VAL A 4 -10.87 -3.93 -12.20
CA VAL A 4 -9.98 -3.28 -11.23
C VAL A 4 -8.56 -3.38 -11.76
N HIS A 5 -7.98 -2.23 -12.12
CA HIS A 5 -6.56 -2.17 -12.43
C HIS A 5 -5.72 -2.51 -11.19
N LEU A 6 -4.84 -3.50 -11.34
CA LEU A 6 -3.87 -3.94 -10.33
C LEU A 6 -2.52 -3.25 -10.47
N ASN A 7 -2.28 -2.52 -11.56
CA ASN A 7 -1.04 -1.78 -11.75
C ASN A 7 -0.88 -0.72 -10.66
N VAL A 8 0.27 -0.74 -10.01
CA VAL A 8 0.63 0.22 -8.96
C VAL A 8 1.03 1.53 -9.63
N ASP A 9 0.37 2.61 -9.24
CA ASP A 9 0.84 3.96 -9.54
C ASP A 9 1.93 4.32 -8.53
N ASN A 10 3.14 4.62 -9.02
CA ASN A 10 4.27 5.01 -8.18
C ASN A 10 4.03 6.33 -7.41
N SER A 11 2.99 7.09 -7.76
CA SER A 11 2.65 8.35 -7.11
C SER A 11 1.94 8.21 -5.77
N SER A 12 1.30 7.06 -5.49
CA SER A 12 0.53 6.89 -4.26
C SER A 12 0.52 5.45 -3.73
N THR A 13 0.63 5.31 -2.42
CA THR A 13 0.53 4.00 -1.78
C THR A 13 -0.93 3.58 -1.61
N HIS A 14 -1.18 2.27 -1.39
CA HIS A 14 -2.50 1.79 -0.99
C HIS A 14 -2.98 2.44 0.32
N PHE A 15 -2.05 2.76 1.23
CA PHE A 15 -2.36 3.50 2.46
C PHE A 15 -2.81 4.93 2.18
N ASP A 16 -2.17 5.63 1.24
CA ASP A 16 -2.54 7.00 0.87
C ASP A 16 -3.92 7.03 0.22
N THR A 17 -4.20 6.07 -0.67
CA THR A 17 -5.51 5.91 -1.30
C THR A 17 -6.59 5.66 -0.25
N MET A 18 -6.34 4.71 0.67
CA MET A 18 -7.25 4.42 1.77
C MET A 18 -7.52 5.64 2.66
N SER A 19 -6.48 6.41 2.99
CA SER A 19 -6.58 7.60 3.82
C SER A 19 -7.34 8.73 3.11
N LYS A 20 -7.09 8.91 1.81
CA LYS A 20 -7.74 9.91 0.96
C LYS A 20 -9.23 9.64 0.77
N PHE A 21 -9.60 8.39 0.52
CA PHE A 21 -10.99 8.02 0.20
C PHE A 21 -11.78 7.47 1.40
N GLY A 22 -11.15 7.34 2.57
CA GLY A 22 -11.79 6.80 3.76
C GLY A 22 -12.31 5.38 3.56
N CYS A 23 -11.63 4.58 2.75
CA CYS A 23 -12.03 3.22 2.38
C CYS A 23 -11.28 2.16 3.20
N GLY A 24 -11.20 2.35 4.51
CA GLY A 24 -10.42 1.52 5.41
C GLY A 24 -11.14 0.26 5.90
N PRO A 25 -10.67 -0.32 7.02
CA PRO A 25 -11.23 -1.56 7.56
C PRO A 25 -12.74 -1.47 7.88
N ASN A 26 -13.22 -0.36 8.43
CA ASN A 26 -14.65 -0.17 8.69
C ASN A 26 -15.44 -0.07 7.38
N PHE A 27 -14.90 0.59 6.34
CA PHE A 27 -15.52 0.59 5.02
C PHE A 27 -15.78 -0.83 4.50
N VAL A 28 -14.79 -1.72 4.65
CA VAL A 28 -14.90 -3.15 4.29
C VAL A 28 -15.90 -3.87 5.20
N LEU A 29 -15.76 -3.76 6.52
CA LEU A 29 -16.59 -4.48 7.49
C LEU A 29 -18.07 -4.08 7.42
N ASN A 30 -18.37 -2.80 7.16
CA ASN A 30 -19.74 -2.31 6.94
C ASN A 30 -20.36 -2.82 5.62
N ARG A 31 -19.53 -3.33 4.70
CA ARG A 31 -19.93 -3.89 3.40
C ARG A 31 -19.48 -5.34 3.24
N ARG A 32 -19.46 -6.08 4.34
CA ARG A 32 -18.94 -7.45 4.41
C ARG A 32 -19.47 -8.34 3.29
N GLN A 33 -20.78 -8.38 3.06
CA GLN A 33 -21.37 -9.23 2.01
C GLN A 33 -20.81 -8.87 0.63
N MET A 34 -20.76 -7.58 0.32
CA MET A 34 -20.24 -7.07 -0.95
C MET A 34 -18.75 -7.40 -1.14
N PHE A 35 -17.97 -7.37 -0.05
CA PHE A 35 -16.57 -7.80 -0.04
C PHE A 35 -16.42 -9.30 -0.31
N GLU A 36 -17.23 -10.14 0.35
CA GLU A 36 -17.27 -11.59 0.11
C GLU A 36 -17.67 -11.91 -1.35
N ASP A 37 -18.61 -11.14 -1.91
CA ASP A 37 -19.00 -11.27 -3.32
C ASP A 37 -17.86 -10.88 -4.27
N MET A 38 -17.10 -9.83 -3.97
CA MET A 38 -15.88 -9.50 -4.74
C MET A 38 -14.90 -10.67 -4.74
N ILE A 39 -14.62 -11.23 -3.56
CA ILE A 39 -13.71 -12.36 -3.38
C ILE A 39 -14.15 -13.57 -4.22
N ARG A 40 -15.47 -13.82 -4.28
CA ARG A 40 -16.06 -14.90 -5.08
C ARG A 40 -15.98 -14.62 -6.59
N ASN A 41 -16.30 -13.40 -7.01
CA ASN A 41 -16.60 -13.09 -8.41
C ASN A 41 -15.35 -12.80 -9.27
N GLN A 42 -14.21 -12.45 -8.67
CA GLN A 42 -12.99 -12.11 -9.43
C GLN A 42 -12.21 -13.34 -9.95
N GLY A 43 -12.44 -14.52 -9.39
CA GLY A 43 -11.74 -15.74 -9.80
C GLY A 43 -10.29 -15.82 -9.35
N ILE A 44 -9.67 -17.00 -9.55
CA ILE A 44 -8.34 -17.29 -9.01
C ILE A 44 -7.22 -16.51 -9.70
N THR A 45 -7.29 -16.33 -11.03
CA THR A 45 -6.28 -15.62 -11.82
C THR A 45 -6.12 -14.17 -11.38
N PHE A 46 -7.25 -13.48 -11.11
CA PHE A 46 -7.22 -12.13 -10.56
C PHE A 46 -6.52 -12.09 -9.20
N TRP A 47 -6.91 -12.97 -8.27
CA TRP A 47 -6.36 -12.97 -6.92
C TRP A 47 -4.88 -13.38 -6.88
N PHE A 48 -4.47 -14.30 -7.75
CA PHE A 48 -3.07 -14.65 -7.95
C PHE A 48 -2.26 -13.43 -8.38
N ARG A 49 -2.70 -12.72 -9.41
CA ARG A 49 -2.03 -11.51 -9.93
C ARG A 49 -2.00 -10.38 -8.90
N PHE A 50 -3.08 -10.20 -8.14
CA PHE A 50 -3.12 -9.24 -7.03
C PHE A 50 -2.07 -9.58 -5.97
N TRP A 51 -2.03 -10.83 -5.51
CA TRP A 51 -1.08 -11.27 -4.49
C TRP A 51 0.37 -11.17 -5.00
N LEU A 52 0.64 -11.59 -6.24
CA LEU A 52 1.98 -11.49 -6.84
C LEU A 52 2.43 -10.04 -6.95
N THR A 53 1.54 -9.14 -7.39
CA THR A 53 1.83 -7.70 -7.47
C THR A 53 2.17 -7.15 -6.09
N PHE A 54 1.41 -7.51 -5.06
CA PHE A 54 1.70 -7.12 -3.68
C PHE A 54 3.04 -7.67 -3.18
N SER A 55 3.36 -8.93 -3.51
CA SER A 55 4.61 -9.57 -3.09
C SER A 55 5.85 -8.96 -3.76
N LEU A 56 5.72 -8.45 -4.99
CA LEU A 56 6.82 -7.77 -5.68
C LEU A 56 6.88 -6.27 -5.35
N HIS A 57 5.72 -5.65 -5.14
CA HIS A 57 5.54 -4.22 -4.96
C HIS A 57 4.52 -3.92 -3.85
N PRO A 58 4.88 -4.10 -2.56
CA PRO A 58 3.95 -3.91 -1.44
C PRO A 58 3.52 -2.44 -1.27
N SER A 59 4.09 -1.52 -2.05
CA SER A 59 3.74 -0.09 -2.10
C SER A 59 3.78 0.58 -0.74
N CYS A 60 4.72 0.16 0.12
CA CYS A 60 4.78 0.53 1.51
C CYS A 60 6.26 0.56 1.92
N TYR A 61 6.84 1.75 2.08
CA TYR A 61 8.29 1.94 2.26
C TYR A 61 8.88 1.07 3.37
N ASP A 62 8.23 1.05 4.52
CA ASP A 62 8.60 0.26 5.69
C ASP A 62 8.56 -1.24 5.41
N VAL A 63 7.62 -1.73 4.60
CA VAL A 63 7.63 -3.12 4.15
C VAL A 63 8.74 -3.36 3.13
N CYS A 64 9.01 -2.45 2.19
CA CYS A 64 10.14 -2.57 1.27
C CYS A 64 11.48 -2.69 2.03
N MET A 65 11.63 -2.01 3.17
CA MET A 65 12.78 -2.20 4.06
C MET A 65 12.86 -3.62 4.60
N LEU A 66 11.74 -4.23 4.97
CA LEU A 66 11.72 -5.63 5.40
C LEU A 66 12.15 -6.59 4.29
N TYR A 67 11.77 -6.35 3.04
CA TYR A 67 12.20 -7.18 1.91
C TYR A 67 13.72 -7.10 1.67
N ARG A 68 14.30 -5.91 1.88
CA ARG A 68 15.74 -5.70 1.71
C ARG A 68 16.54 -6.36 2.83
N HIS A 69 16.11 -6.22 4.09
CA HIS A 69 16.85 -6.74 5.24
C HIS A 69 16.53 -8.21 5.57
N TRP A 70 15.33 -8.68 5.26
CA TRP A 70 14.87 -10.03 5.59
C TRP A 70 14.09 -10.68 4.42
N PRO A 71 14.72 -10.85 3.24
CA PRO A 71 14.06 -11.41 2.06
C PRO A 71 13.50 -12.82 2.28
N ILE A 72 14.18 -13.64 3.08
CA ILE A 72 13.76 -15.01 3.41
C ILE A 72 12.47 -15.00 4.25
N MET A 73 12.46 -14.24 5.34
CA MET A 73 11.29 -14.10 6.22
C MET A 73 10.08 -13.50 5.48
N THR A 74 10.31 -12.51 4.62
CA THR A 74 9.25 -11.90 3.81
C THR A 74 8.68 -12.88 2.78
N THR A 75 9.54 -13.68 2.14
CA THR A 75 9.12 -14.78 1.26
C THR A 75 8.27 -15.80 2.01
N TYR A 76 8.74 -16.29 3.16
CA TYR A 76 7.98 -17.22 4.02
C TYR A 76 6.57 -16.71 4.35
N ILE A 77 6.46 -15.42 4.69
CA ILE A 77 5.16 -14.82 5.01
C ILE A 77 4.30 -14.69 3.76
N ASN A 78 4.87 -14.34 2.60
CA ASN A 78 4.13 -14.34 1.33
C ASN A 78 3.59 -15.74 0.99
N GLU A 79 4.36 -16.80 1.23
CA GLU A 79 3.89 -18.18 1.07
C GLU A 79 2.73 -18.49 2.03
N CYS A 80 2.81 -18.04 3.28
CA CYS A 80 1.72 -18.20 4.24
C CYS A 80 0.46 -17.47 3.77
N VAL A 81 0.60 -16.25 3.24
CA VAL A 81 -0.51 -15.50 2.64
C VAL A 81 -1.07 -16.28 1.45
N HIS A 82 -0.23 -16.77 0.54
CA HIS A 82 -0.65 -17.57 -0.62
C HIS A 82 -1.48 -18.80 -0.21
N LYS A 83 -0.97 -19.61 0.73
CA LYS A 83 -1.65 -20.83 1.20
C LYS A 83 -3.03 -20.52 1.81
N GLN A 84 -3.14 -19.45 2.60
CA GLN A 84 -4.40 -19.07 3.24
C GLN A 84 -5.37 -18.34 2.29
N PHE A 85 -4.83 -17.51 1.40
CA PHE A 85 -5.60 -16.63 0.54
C PHE A 85 -5.94 -17.30 -0.79
N LEU A 86 -4.97 -17.83 -1.53
CA LEU A 86 -5.20 -18.36 -2.88
C LEU A 86 -5.71 -19.79 -2.87
N GLN A 87 -5.10 -20.67 -2.06
CA GLN A 87 -5.45 -22.09 -2.01
C GLN A 87 -6.68 -22.42 -1.15
N GLY A 88 -7.14 -21.47 -0.33
CA GLY A 88 -8.35 -21.63 0.47
C GLY A 88 -9.63 -21.62 -0.38
N THR A 89 -10.69 -22.27 0.13
CA THR A 89 -12.05 -22.10 -0.40
C THR A 89 -12.48 -20.63 -0.33
N VAL A 90 -13.50 -20.23 -1.10
CA VAL A 90 -14.01 -18.85 -1.07
C VAL A 90 -14.39 -18.40 0.35
N GLN A 91 -14.98 -19.29 1.14
CA GLN A 91 -15.35 -19.03 2.54
C GLN A 91 -14.11 -18.87 3.42
N SER A 92 -13.13 -19.80 3.32
CA SER A 92 -11.89 -19.73 4.10
C SER A 92 -11.07 -18.49 3.74
N ARG A 93 -10.98 -18.14 2.46
CA ARG A 93 -10.32 -16.93 1.96
C ARG A 93 -10.97 -15.66 2.51
N SER A 94 -12.29 -15.58 2.43
CA SER A 94 -13.05 -14.44 2.95
C SER A 94 -12.88 -14.29 4.46
N HIS A 95 -12.94 -15.41 5.19
CA HIS A 95 -12.68 -15.45 6.63
C HIS A 95 -11.26 -15.00 6.95
N TYR A 96 -10.26 -15.50 6.23
CA TYR A 96 -8.86 -15.08 6.40
C TYR A 96 -8.71 -13.56 6.20
N CYS A 97 -9.23 -13.02 5.10
CA CYS A 97 -9.19 -11.59 4.83
C CYS A 97 -9.85 -10.79 5.96
N LEU A 98 -11.08 -11.13 6.35
CA LEU A 98 -11.83 -10.34 7.33
C LEU A 98 -11.24 -10.46 8.75
N GLU A 99 -10.89 -11.66 9.19
CA GLU A 99 -10.55 -11.95 10.58
C GLU A 99 -9.06 -11.87 10.87
N ARG A 100 -8.20 -12.23 9.91
CA ARG A 100 -6.75 -12.28 10.10
C ARG A 100 -6.03 -11.08 9.48
N VAL A 101 -6.66 -10.38 8.55
CA VAL A 101 -6.07 -9.22 7.87
C VAL A 101 -6.77 -7.91 8.28
N ILE A 102 -8.07 -7.75 7.94
CA ILE A 102 -8.82 -6.50 8.10
C ILE A 102 -9.11 -6.16 9.57
N ARG A 103 -9.73 -7.06 10.34
CA ARG A 103 -10.08 -6.79 11.75
C ARG A 103 -8.86 -6.43 12.62
N PRO A 104 -7.69 -7.09 12.48
CA PRO A 104 -6.48 -6.69 13.20
C PRO A 104 -5.98 -5.27 12.88
N MET A 105 -6.39 -4.65 11.77
CA MET A 105 -6.05 -3.26 11.47
C MET A 105 -6.71 -2.27 12.44
N LEU A 106 -7.90 -2.59 12.96
CA LEU A 106 -8.64 -1.74 13.91
C LEU A 106 -8.07 -1.77 15.34
N VAL A 107 -7.37 -2.84 15.69
CA VAL A 107 -6.78 -2.98 17.02
C VAL A 107 -5.50 -2.16 17.08
N ILE A 108 -5.60 -0.98 17.69
CA ILE A 108 -4.43 -0.24 18.17
C ILE A 108 -3.98 -0.96 19.43
N SER A 109 -2.76 -1.51 19.43
CA SER A 109 -2.17 -2.07 20.65
C SER A 109 -1.99 -0.94 21.67
N ASN A 110 -3.00 -0.74 22.52
CA ASN A 110 -2.88 0.13 23.67
C ASN A 110 -1.83 -0.50 24.58
N LYS A 111 -0.69 0.18 24.72
CA LYS A 111 0.34 -0.20 25.68
C LYS A 111 -0.31 -0.20 27.07
N LYS A 112 -0.69 -1.37 27.59
CA LYS A 112 -0.41 -1.58 29.02
C LYS A 112 1.12 -1.54 29.13
N PRO A 113 1.69 -0.82 30.11
CA PRO A 113 3.13 -0.90 30.35
C PRO A 113 3.45 -2.38 30.50
N LEU A 114 4.20 -2.93 29.54
CA LEU A 114 4.61 -4.31 29.60
C LEU A 114 5.41 -4.42 30.89
N GLN A 115 4.80 -5.05 31.90
CA GLN A 115 5.57 -5.87 32.81
C GLN A 115 6.49 -6.68 31.90
N ARG A 116 7.80 -6.54 32.10
CA ARG A 116 8.84 -7.22 31.31
C ARG A 116 8.63 -8.73 31.44
N THR A 117 7.65 -9.26 30.73
CA THR A 117 7.50 -10.70 30.52
C THR A 117 8.81 -11.13 29.88
N LYS A 118 9.47 -12.11 30.50
CA LYS A 118 10.74 -12.71 30.10
C LYS A 118 10.91 -12.64 28.59
N MET A 119 12.04 -12.06 28.14
CA MET A 119 12.33 -11.79 26.73
C MET A 119 11.90 -12.98 25.87
N LYS A 120 10.86 -12.78 25.06
CA LYS A 120 10.55 -13.71 23.97
C LYS A 120 11.79 -13.80 23.09
N ASP A 121 12.07 -14.99 22.57
CA ASP A 121 13.07 -15.22 21.52
C ASP A 121 13.03 -14.07 20.47
N PRO A 122 14.14 -13.33 20.29
CA PRO A 122 14.23 -12.23 19.32
C PRO A 122 13.80 -12.62 17.91
N LYS A 123 14.05 -13.87 17.49
CA LYS A 123 13.59 -14.40 16.19
C LYS A 123 12.08 -14.44 16.11
N LEU A 124 11.43 -14.93 17.17
CA LEU A 124 9.96 -14.93 17.28
C LEU A 124 9.40 -13.51 17.29
N GLN A 125 10.07 -12.56 17.95
CA GLN A 125 9.66 -11.15 17.95
C GLN A 125 9.74 -10.53 16.54
N LEU A 126 10.83 -10.79 15.81
CA LEU A 126 11.00 -10.36 14.43
C LEU A 126 9.91 -10.99 13.54
N LYS A 127 9.71 -12.31 13.61
CA LYS A 127 8.66 -13.00 12.85
C LYS A 127 7.28 -12.41 13.12
N GLU A 128 6.93 -12.18 14.38
CA GLU A 128 5.67 -11.52 14.75
C GLU A 128 5.57 -10.10 14.19
N LEU A 129 6.67 -9.34 14.21
CA LEU A 129 6.72 -7.98 13.67
C LEU A 129 6.47 -7.99 12.16
N VAL A 130 7.28 -8.75 11.41
CA VAL A 130 7.21 -8.82 9.95
C VAL A 130 5.81 -9.29 9.53
N THR A 131 5.26 -10.32 10.21
CA THR A 131 3.89 -10.80 9.97
C THR A 131 2.86 -9.69 10.16
N LYS A 132 2.94 -8.92 11.25
CA LYS A 132 1.99 -7.83 11.52
C LYS A 132 2.15 -6.66 10.54
N CYS A 133 3.36 -6.38 10.05
CA CYS A 133 3.60 -5.28 9.10
C CYS A 133 3.15 -5.67 7.69
N LEU A 134 3.50 -6.87 7.22
CA LEU A 134 3.02 -7.42 5.95
C LEU A 134 1.50 -7.58 5.95
N GLY A 135 0.92 -8.14 7.01
CA GLY A 135 -0.53 -8.27 7.13
C GLY A 135 -1.25 -6.93 7.11
N PHE A 136 -0.68 -5.88 7.73
CA PHE A 136 -1.23 -4.54 7.66
C PHE A 136 -1.17 -3.95 6.24
N ALA A 137 -0.03 -4.06 5.55
CA ALA A 137 0.13 -3.58 4.19
C ALA A 137 -0.77 -4.33 3.20
N PHE A 138 -0.87 -5.65 3.32
CA PHE A 138 -1.77 -6.49 2.54
C PHE A 138 -3.24 -6.10 2.77
N GLY A 139 -3.61 -5.80 4.02
CA GLY A 139 -4.92 -5.27 4.36
C GLY A 139 -5.22 -3.92 3.70
N CYS A 140 -4.23 -3.01 3.64
CA CYS A 140 -4.37 -1.75 2.92
C CYS A 140 -4.62 -1.99 1.42
N ALA A 141 -3.87 -2.91 0.80
CA ALA A 141 -4.03 -3.28 -0.60
C ALA A 141 -5.42 -3.90 -0.88
N LEU A 142 -5.93 -4.77 0.01
CA LEU A 142 -7.28 -5.34 -0.09
C LEU A 142 -8.37 -4.28 0.03
N CYS A 143 -8.23 -3.34 0.98
CA CYS A 143 -9.14 -2.21 1.14
C CYS A 143 -9.21 -1.35 -0.13
N ASP A 144 -8.06 -1.01 -0.71
CA ASP A 144 -7.97 -0.24 -1.95
C ASP A 144 -8.62 -0.99 -3.13
N VAL A 145 -8.27 -2.26 -3.35
CA VAL A 145 -8.88 -3.08 -4.41
C VAL A 145 -10.39 -3.19 -4.23
N PHE A 146 -10.87 -3.37 -3.00
CA PHE A 146 -12.31 -3.41 -2.74
C PHE A 146 -13.00 -2.07 -3.01
N PHE A 147 -12.37 -0.95 -2.64
CA PHE A 147 -12.89 0.36 -2.97
C PHE A 147 -13.03 0.54 -4.48
N LYS A 148 -11.95 0.32 -5.24
CA LYS A 148 -11.93 0.39 -6.71
C LYS A 148 -13.00 -0.53 -7.31
N TRP A 149 -13.11 -1.76 -6.83
CA TRP A 149 -14.14 -2.71 -7.26
C TRP A 149 -15.56 -2.24 -6.98
N SER A 150 -15.79 -1.62 -5.81
CA SER A 150 -17.12 -1.19 -5.38
C SER A 150 -17.70 -0.08 -6.25
N ILE A 151 -16.83 0.77 -6.82
CA ILE A 151 -17.21 1.89 -7.69
C ILE A 151 -17.02 1.57 -9.18
N ALA A 152 -16.36 0.46 -9.53
CA ALA A 152 -16.13 0.07 -10.90
C ALA A 152 -17.45 -0.31 -11.60
N PRO A 153 -17.63 0.07 -12.88
CA PRO A 153 -18.75 -0.39 -13.67
C PRO A 153 -18.68 -1.91 -13.89
N ASN A 154 -19.83 -2.53 -14.12
CA ASN A 154 -19.86 -3.91 -14.62
C ASN A 154 -19.28 -3.91 -16.03
N MET A 155 -18.34 -4.80 -16.32
CA MET A 155 -17.84 -4.96 -17.68
C MET A 155 -18.63 -6.01 -18.43
N SER A 156 -18.99 -5.66 -19.67
CA SER A 156 -19.60 -6.56 -20.66
C SER A 156 -18.56 -7.32 -21.48
N ASP A 157 -17.28 -6.96 -21.40
CA ASP A 157 -16.24 -7.41 -22.32
C ASP A 157 -14.93 -7.81 -21.59
N ASP A 158 -14.24 -8.81 -22.14
CA ASP A 158 -13.09 -9.50 -21.52
C ASP A 158 -11.73 -8.85 -21.88
N SER A 159 -11.71 -7.74 -22.63
CA SER A 159 -10.51 -7.30 -23.36
C SER A 159 -9.64 -6.23 -22.68
N GLN A 160 -9.80 -5.93 -21.39
CA GLN A 160 -9.00 -4.87 -20.75
C GLN A 160 -7.84 -5.42 -19.92
N ASN A 161 -6.62 -4.96 -20.24
CA ASN A 161 -5.38 -5.25 -19.50
C ASN A 161 -5.45 -4.67 -18.07
N TYR A 162 -5.98 -5.43 -17.12
CA TYR A 162 -6.06 -5.05 -15.72
C TYR A 162 -4.75 -5.26 -14.95
N TRP A 163 -3.80 -5.99 -15.54
CA TRP A 163 -2.53 -6.36 -14.94
C TRP A 163 -1.49 -6.62 -16.04
N PHE A 164 -0.23 -6.27 -15.77
CA PHE A 164 0.91 -6.61 -16.60
C PHE A 164 1.85 -7.54 -15.86
N ILE A 165 2.41 -8.50 -16.57
CA ILE A 165 3.49 -9.33 -16.04
C ILE A 165 4.70 -8.42 -15.73
N PRO A 166 5.42 -8.65 -14.61
CA PRO A 166 6.68 -7.95 -14.36
C PRO A 166 7.65 -8.17 -15.52
N ASP A 167 8.19 -7.09 -16.08
CA ASP A 167 9.10 -7.14 -17.23
C ASP A 167 10.32 -8.02 -16.97
N ASP A 168 10.78 -8.08 -15.71
CA ASP A 168 11.89 -8.94 -15.30
C ASP A 168 11.63 -10.42 -15.60
N TYR A 169 10.39 -10.90 -15.52
CA TYR A 169 10.05 -12.31 -15.76
C TYR A 169 10.16 -12.70 -17.24
N LEU A 170 10.17 -11.71 -18.14
CA LEU A 170 10.29 -11.91 -19.58
C LEU A 170 11.75 -11.83 -20.07
N LYS A 171 12.71 -11.53 -19.19
CA LYS A 171 14.13 -11.45 -19.55
C LYS A 171 14.72 -12.85 -19.71
N LEU A 172 15.44 -13.08 -20.81
CA LEU A 172 16.11 -14.36 -21.09
C LEU A 172 17.12 -14.77 -19.99
N ASN A 173 17.72 -13.80 -19.30
CA ASN A 173 18.69 -14.00 -18.23
C ASN A 173 18.08 -13.81 -16.83
N PHE A 174 16.76 -13.89 -16.70
CA PHE A 174 16.09 -13.84 -15.41
C PHE A 174 16.64 -14.94 -14.49
N LYS A 175 16.94 -14.58 -13.24
CA LYS A 175 17.43 -15.50 -12.22
C LYS A 175 16.33 -15.70 -11.16
N PRO A 176 15.67 -16.86 -11.15
CA PRO A 176 14.62 -17.14 -10.17
C PRO A 176 15.11 -17.01 -8.73
N LYS A 177 14.33 -16.32 -7.91
CA LYS A 177 14.52 -16.16 -6.45
C LYS A 177 13.66 -17.18 -5.70
N LEU A 178 13.73 -17.15 -4.37
CA LEU A 178 12.96 -18.06 -3.50
C LEU A 178 11.45 -18.04 -3.80
N LEU A 179 10.87 -16.84 -3.97
CA LEU A 179 9.45 -16.72 -4.34
C LEU A 179 9.15 -17.39 -5.68
N ASP A 180 10.00 -17.18 -6.70
CA ASP A 180 9.79 -17.73 -8.05
C ASP A 180 9.88 -19.26 -8.06
N LYS A 181 10.83 -19.83 -7.30
CA LYS A 181 10.93 -21.28 -7.09
C LYS A 181 9.65 -21.84 -6.45
N PHE A 182 9.18 -21.19 -5.39
CA PHE A 182 7.91 -21.54 -4.73
C PHE A 182 6.73 -21.49 -5.71
N LEU A 183 6.64 -20.47 -6.58
CA LEU A 183 5.56 -20.38 -7.56
C LEU A 183 5.54 -21.57 -8.52
N VAL A 184 6.70 -21.97 -9.04
CA VAL A 184 6.81 -23.11 -9.96
C VAL A 184 6.46 -24.41 -9.24
N GLU A 185 6.92 -24.59 -8.00
CA GLU A 185 6.59 -25.78 -7.21
C GLU A 185 5.06 -25.89 -6.96
N GLN A 186 4.42 -24.78 -6.60
CA GLN A 186 3.01 -24.78 -6.23
C GLN A 186 2.05 -24.86 -7.42
N TRP A 187 2.34 -24.17 -8.52
CA TRP A 187 1.43 -24.05 -9.66
C TRP A 187 1.85 -24.84 -10.87
N LYS A 188 3.09 -25.30 -10.93
CA LYS A 188 3.64 -26.08 -12.04
C LYS A 188 3.37 -25.41 -13.40
N GLU A 189 2.83 -26.15 -14.36
CA GLU A 189 2.48 -25.67 -15.70
C GLU A 189 1.35 -24.62 -15.67
N GLU A 190 0.46 -24.64 -14.66
CA GLU A 190 -0.62 -23.65 -14.52
C GLU A 190 -0.10 -22.23 -14.28
N LEU A 191 1.16 -22.08 -13.82
CA LEU A 191 1.79 -20.79 -13.60
C LEU A 191 1.79 -19.92 -14.86
N VAL A 192 2.02 -20.53 -16.04
CA VAL A 192 2.04 -19.85 -17.34
C VAL A 192 0.68 -19.20 -17.63
N MET A 193 -0.41 -19.94 -17.40
CA MET A 193 -1.77 -19.41 -17.56
C MET A 193 -2.09 -18.30 -16.55
N LEU A 194 -1.69 -18.48 -15.29
CA LEU A 194 -1.91 -17.48 -14.24
C LEU A 194 -1.17 -16.17 -14.53
N LEU A 195 0.05 -16.25 -15.06
CA LEU A 195 0.84 -15.13 -15.55
C LEU A 195 0.34 -14.55 -16.88
N GLY A 196 -0.56 -15.24 -17.59
CA GLY A 196 -1.13 -14.76 -18.85
C GLY A 196 -0.09 -14.62 -19.96
N ILE A 197 0.91 -15.50 -19.98
CA ILE A 197 1.98 -15.53 -20.99
C ILE A 197 1.94 -16.85 -21.74
N LYS A 198 2.66 -16.92 -22.87
CA LYS A 198 2.94 -18.18 -23.55
C LYS A 198 4.17 -18.87 -22.94
N GLU A 199 4.26 -20.19 -23.07
CA GLU A 199 5.35 -20.99 -22.52
C GLU A 199 6.73 -20.52 -23.00
N GLU A 200 6.85 -20.04 -24.24
CA GLU A 200 8.13 -19.61 -24.80
C GLU A 200 8.64 -18.28 -24.22
N GLN A 201 7.75 -17.50 -23.59
CA GLN A 201 8.08 -16.17 -23.06
C GLN A 201 8.80 -16.20 -21.71
N ALA A 202 8.74 -17.33 -20.99
CA ALA A 202 9.34 -17.49 -19.66
C ALA A 202 10.06 -18.84 -19.54
N SER A 203 11.16 -18.99 -20.27
CA SER A 203 11.97 -20.22 -20.29
C SER A 203 12.45 -20.68 -18.92
N TRP A 204 12.59 -19.76 -17.95
CA TRP A 204 12.98 -20.07 -16.58
C TRP A 204 11.98 -20.98 -15.86
N ILE A 205 10.68 -20.94 -16.21
CA ILE A 205 9.65 -21.84 -15.65
C ILE A 205 9.95 -23.27 -16.07
N ASN A 206 10.13 -23.49 -17.37
CA ASN A 206 10.44 -24.82 -17.93
C ASN A 206 11.79 -25.34 -17.43
N ASN A 207 12.79 -24.47 -17.28
CA ASN A 207 14.07 -24.85 -16.71
C ASN A 207 13.92 -25.36 -15.26
N LEU A 208 13.09 -24.69 -14.44
CA LEU A 208 12.84 -25.12 -13.06
C LEU A 208 12.00 -26.40 -12.97
N LEU A 209 11.04 -26.61 -13.88
CA LEU A 209 10.24 -27.84 -13.94
C LEU A 209 11.07 -29.06 -14.34
N ASN A 210 12.02 -28.89 -15.27
CA ASN A 210 12.83 -29.98 -15.79
C ASN A 210 14.07 -30.29 -14.94
N ASN A 211 14.61 -29.31 -14.23
CA ASN A 211 15.78 -29.51 -13.37
C ASN A 211 15.34 -30.14 -12.04
N ASN A 212 15.85 -31.34 -11.72
CA ASN A 212 15.61 -32.01 -10.43
C ASN A 212 16.09 -31.21 -9.19
N GLU A 213 16.81 -30.09 -9.39
CA GLU A 213 17.26 -29.18 -8.33
C GLU A 213 16.10 -28.52 -7.57
N THR A 214 14.88 -28.47 -8.13
CA THR A 214 13.69 -27.97 -7.43
C THR A 214 13.14 -28.92 -6.36
N LYS A 215 13.72 -30.12 -6.18
CA LYS A 215 13.30 -31.07 -5.12
C LYS A 215 13.84 -30.73 -3.72
N ALA A 216 14.80 -29.81 -3.61
CA ALA A 216 15.08 -29.22 -2.30
C ALA A 216 13.90 -28.32 -1.94
N ASN A 217 13.15 -28.69 -0.90
CA ASN A 217 11.97 -27.94 -0.45
C ASN A 217 12.36 -26.48 -0.24
N ALA A 218 11.86 -25.55 -1.06
CA ALA A 218 12.12 -24.12 -0.89
C ALA A 218 11.76 -23.65 0.53
N THR A 219 10.75 -24.30 1.14
CA THR A 219 10.36 -24.09 2.54
C THR A 219 11.42 -24.55 3.55
N GLU A 220 12.19 -25.61 3.28
CA GLU A 220 13.30 -26.05 4.14
C GLU A 220 14.49 -25.09 4.03
N GLU A 221 14.87 -24.69 2.80
CA GLU A 221 15.90 -23.65 2.57
C GLU A 221 15.58 -22.35 3.34
N ILE A 222 14.30 -21.97 3.36
CA ILE A 222 13.81 -20.79 4.08
C ILE A 222 13.93 -20.97 5.60
N CYS A 223 13.59 -22.14 6.14
CA CYS A 223 13.68 -22.41 7.58
C CYS A 223 15.14 -22.39 8.05
N ASP A 224 16.04 -23.01 7.30
CA ASP A 224 17.46 -23.10 7.65
C ASP A 224 18.14 -21.73 7.51
N ALA A 225 17.86 -20.99 6.44
CA ALA A 225 18.43 -19.66 6.24
C ALA A 225 17.88 -18.60 7.22
N MET A 226 16.75 -18.87 7.89
CA MET A 226 16.28 -18.06 9.02
C MET A 226 17.10 -18.29 10.29
N GLU A 227 17.92 -19.34 10.36
CA GLU A 227 18.73 -19.63 11.53
C GLU A 227 20.01 -18.80 11.60
N GLU A 228 20.55 -18.36 10.45
CA GLU A 228 21.79 -17.61 10.35
C GLU A 228 21.65 -16.11 10.70
N PHE A 229 22.42 -15.72 11.72
CA PHE A 229 22.84 -14.37 12.13
C PHE A 229 21.88 -13.19 11.85
N TYR A 230 21.12 -12.81 12.89
CA TYR A 230 20.56 -11.47 13.00
C TYR A 230 21.24 -10.69 14.12
N ASP A 231 21.70 -9.49 13.81
CA ASP A 231 22.10 -8.52 14.83
C ASP A 231 20.86 -8.17 15.69
N LEU A 232 20.91 -8.57 16.96
CA LEU A 232 19.84 -8.33 17.94
C LEU A 232 19.52 -6.84 18.06
N LYS A 233 20.53 -5.97 18.00
CA LYS A 233 20.35 -4.53 18.09
C LYS A 233 19.56 -4.00 16.90
N LEU A 234 19.91 -4.46 15.69
CA LEU A 234 19.18 -4.11 14.47
C LEU A 234 17.72 -4.59 14.51
N ILE A 235 17.47 -5.81 15.03
CA ILE A 235 16.10 -6.32 15.22
C ILE A 235 15.30 -5.40 16.15
N GLU A 236 15.88 -5.02 17.29
CA GLU A 236 15.19 -4.19 18.28
C GLU A 236 14.88 -2.79 17.73
N GLU A 237 15.87 -2.13 17.13
CA GLU A 237 15.73 -0.80 16.52
C GLU A 237 14.68 -0.80 15.41
N THR A 238 14.75 -1.78 14.51
CA THR A 238 13.78 -1.93 13.42
C THR A 238 12.40 -2.28 13.97
N SER A 239 12.32 -3.12 14.99
CA SER A 239 11.05 -3.49 15.63
C SER A 239 10.33 -2.28 16.22
N GLU A 240 11.03 -1.43 16.97
CA GLU A 240 10.43 -0.24 17.54
C GLU A 240 10.04 0.79 16.47
N PHE A 241 10.88 0.97 15.45
CA PHE A 241 10.56 1.81 14.30
C PHE A 241 9.28 1.37 13.58
N MET A 242 9.23 0.10 13.16
CA MET A 242 8.11 -0.48 12.42
C MET A 242 6.82 -0.46 13.25
N LYS A 243 6.90 -0.75 14.56
CA LYS A 243 5.76 -0.62 15.49
C LYS A 243 5.23 0.81 15.51
N ARG A 244 6.12 1.81 15.58
CA ARG A 244 5.74 3.23 15.63
C ARG A 244 5.02 3.65 14.35
N ILE A 245 5.60 3.37 13.18
CA ILE A 245 5.02 3.69 11.87
C ILE A 245 3.64 3.03 11.72
N ARG A 246 3.57 1.71 11.91
CA ARG A 246 2.33 0.95 11.77
C ARG A 246 1.23 1.45 12.71
N ASN A 247 1.56 1.72 13.98
CA ASN A 247 0.57 2.20 14.95
C ASN A 247 0.13 3.64 14.64
N GLY A 248 1.03 4.50 14.14
CA GLY A 248 0.69 5.82 13.64
C GLY A 248 -0.32 5.75 12.49
N ARG A 249 -0.07 4.88 11.52
CA ARG A 249 -0.99 4.63 10.40
C ARG A 249 -2.33 4.05 10.83
N LYS A 250 -2.35 3.10 11.77
CA LYS A 250 -3.61 2.57 12.35
C LYS A 250 -4.45 3.67 13.01
N LYS A 251 -3.80 4.57 13.76
CA LYS A 251 -4.47 5.72 14.37
C LYS A 251 -5.05 6.64 13.29
N HIS A 252 -4.26 6.94 12.26
CA HIS A 252 -4.72 7.74 11.13
C HIS A 252 -5.95 7.10 10.46
N ILE A 253 -5.92 5.81 10.13
CA ILE A 253 -7.08 5.11 9.55
C ILE A 253 -8.31 5.26 10.45
N LYS A 254 -8.16 5.02 11.76
CA LYS A 254 -9.28 5.17 12.70
C LYS A 254 -9.90 6.58 12.65
N ASP A 255 -9.09 7.59 12.42
CA ASP A 255 -9.50 8.99 12.37
C ASP A 255 -10.08 9.40 11.00
N PHE A 256 -9.95 8.62 9.92
CA PHE A 256 -10.37 9.00 8.56
C PHE A 256 -11.31 8.02 7.85
N ASP A 257 -11.36 6.77 8.31
CA ASP A 257 -12.19 5.72 7.74
C ASP A 257 -13.68 6.10 7.81
N GLU A 258 -14.38 5.99 6.66
CA GLU A 258 -15.79 6.36 6.46
C GLU A 258 -16.14 7.85 6.72
N ILE A 259 -15.16 8.75 6.87
CA ILE A 259 -15.43 10.19 7.11
C ILE A 259 -16.13 10.88 5.94
N LEU A 260 -15.91 10.44 4.69
CA LEU A 260 -16.54 11.07 3.54
C LEU A 260 -18.07 10.95 3.54
N LYS A 261 -18.66 9.94 4.19
CA LYS A 261 -20.12 9.84 4.36
C LYS A 261 -20.71 11.01 5.16
N LEU A 262 -19.96 11.57 6.11
CA LEU A 262 -20.42 12.69 6.92
C LEU A 262 -20.35 14.03 6.16
N GLN A 263 -19.56 14.10 5.10
CA GLN A 263 -19.39 15.31 4.30
C GLN A 263 -20.23 15.28 3.01
N SER A 264 -20.42 14.11 2.39
CA SER A 264 -21.21 13.97 1.16
C SER A 264 -22.71 14.11 1.39
N ASN A 265 -23.23 13.73 2.57
CA ASN A 265 -24.64 13.96 2.93
C ASN A 265 -24.99 15.45 3.10
N LYS A 266 -24.01 16.36 3.07
CA LYS A 266 -24.25 17.81 3.00
C LYS A 266 -24.14 18.39 1.59
N CYS A 267 -23.65 17.63 0.60
CA CYS A 267 -23.40 18.13 -0.75
C CYS A 267 -24.28 17.44 -1.82
N LEU A 268 -24.74 16.21 -1.55
CA LEU A 268 -25.65 15.48 -2.45
C LEU A 268 -27.09 16.00 -2.40
N ASP A 269 -27.56 16.52 -1.26
CA ASP A 269 -28.89 17.17 -1.19
C ASP A 269 -28.94 18.47 -2.02
N ASP A 270 -27.81 19.19 -2.15
CA ASP A 270 -27.73 20.39 -2.99
C ASP A 270 -27.70 20.03 -4.50
N GLN A 271 -27.09 18.90 -4.89
CA GLN A 271 -27.02 18.49 -6.30
C GLN A 271 -28.27 17.74 -6.80
N ILE A 272 -29.04 17.09 -5.92
CA ILE A 272 -30.31 16.44 -6.28
C ILE A 272 -31.45 17.47 -6.33
N SER A 273 -31.37 18.57 -5.57
CA SER A 273 -32.32 19.69 -5.63
C SER A 273 -32.24 20.48 -6.95
N GLU A 274 -31.05 20.60 -7.57
CA GLU A 274 -30.88 21.32 -8.83
C GLU A 274 -31.30 20.53 -10.09
N LYS A 275 -31.31 19.19 -10.04
CA LYS A 275 -31.69 18.36 -11.21
C LYS A 275 -33.19 18.11 -11.38
N ASN A 276 -34.02 18.50 -10.41
CA ASN A 276 -35.48 18.32 -10.48
C ASN A 276 -36.26 19.60 -10.85
N LYS A 277 -35.58 20.65 -11.34
CA LYS A 277 -36.22 21.86 -11.90
C LYS A 277 -35.89 22.03 -13.37
N ALA A 278 -36.40 21.12 -14.20
CA ALA A 278 -36.49 21.33 -15.63
C ALA A 278 -37.94 21.10 -16.08
N ALA A 279 -38.74 22.16 -16.02
CA ALA A 279 -39.93 22.34 -16.83
C ALA A 279 -39.81 23.70 -17.55
N PRO A 280 -40.19 23.80 -18.83
CA PRO A 280 -39.96 24.99 -19.62
C PRO A 280 -41.12 25.97 -19.46
N TYR A 281 -40.85 27.21 -19.05
CA TYR A 281 -41.76 28.31 -19.32
C TYR A 281 -40.98 29.60 -19.58
N ASN A 282 -41.26 30.17 -20.75
CA ASN A 282 -40.92 31.54 -21.11
C ASN A 282 -41.51 32.52 -20.10
N CYS A 283 -40.69 33.41 -19.56
CA CYS A 283 -41.07 34.81 -19.39
C CYS A 283 -39.80 35.64 -19.16
N GLY A 284 -39.59 36.64 -20.02
CA GLY A 284 -38.60 37.67 -19.75
C GLY A 284 -39.04 38.51 -18.56
N LEU A 285 -38.06 38.93 -17.75
CA LEU A 285 -38.01 40.24 -17.12
C LEU A 285 -36.67 40.36 -16.40
N GLU A 286 -35.99 41.45 -16.71
CA GLU A 286 -34.76 41.90 -16.11
C GLU A 286 -34.88 41.95 -14.58
N ASN A 287 -33.91 41.40 -13.86
CA ASN A 287 -33.65 41.86 -12.51
C ASN A 287 -32.17 41.70 -12.14
N LYS A 288 -31.52 42.87 -12.05
CA LYS A 288 -30.20 43.07 -11.46
C LYS A 288 -30.27 42.68 -9.99
N ASN A 289 -29.64 41.57 -9.62
CA ASN A 289 -29.25 41.31 -8.25
C ASN A 289 -27.91 40.56 -8.24
N GLN A 290 -26.83 41.34 -8.31
CA GLN A 290 -25.50 40.89 -7.93
C GLN A 290 -25.51 40.50 -6.45
N ARG A 291 -25.71 39.21 -6.18
CA ARG A 291 -25.43 38.63 -4.88
C ARG A 291 -23.91 38.56 -4.73
N HIS A 292 -23.38 39.41 -3.85
CA HIS A 292 -22.02 39.30 -3.33
C HIS A 292 -21.79 37.88 -2.79
N VAL A 293 -21.07 37.06 -3.55
CA VAL A 293 -20.47 35.82 -3.06
C VAL A 293 -19.49 36.23 -1.97
N ARG A 294 -19.87 36.03 -0.71
CA ARG A 294 -18.97 36.15 0.43
C ARG A 294 -17.83 35.17 0.23
N LYS A 295 -16.66 35.68 -0.17
CA LYS A 295 -15.40 34.94 -0.16
C LYS A 295 -15.21 34.38 1.24
N SER A 296 -15.45 33.08 1.41
CA SER A 296 -15.18 32.38 2.65
C SER A 296 -13.67 32.50 2.92
N ASN A 297 -13.32 33.09 4.07
CA ASN A 297 -11.92 33.24 4.47
C ASN A 297 -11.20 31.89 4.37
N PRO A 298 -10.03 31.81 3.70
CA PRO A 298 -9.26 30.58 3.62
C PRO A 298 -8.93 30.14 5.05
N ARG A 299 -9.41 28.95 5.44
CA ARG A 299 -9.08 28.35 6.74
C ARG A 299 -7.56 28.21 6.80
N LYS A 300 -6.90 28.94 7.71
CA LYS A 300 -5.46 28.80 7.97
C LYS A 300 -5.18 27.33 8.28
N LYS A 301 -4.43 26.65 7.40
CA LYS A 301 -3.98 25.28 7.65
C LYS A 301 -3.17 25.27 8.95
N VAL A 302 -3.57 24.45 9.91
CA VAL A 302 -2.80 24.23 11.14
C VAL A 302 -1.72 23.21 10.79
N HIS A 303 -0.45 23.56 11.02
CA HIS A 303 0.66 22.65 10.73
C HIS A 303 0.94 21.71 11.90
N GLN A 304 1.49 20.52 11.60
CA GLN A 304 1.87 19.52 12.58
C GLN A 304 3.38 19.26 12.49
N CYS A 305 4.04 19.10 13.64
CA CYS A 305 5.46 18.82 13.72
C CYS A 305 5.70 17.40 13.22
N THR A 306 6.56 17.25 12.22
CA THR A 306 6.85 15.97 11.56
C THR A 306 7.40 14.94 12.56
N TYR A 307 8.26 15.39 13.48
CA TYR A 307 8.90 14.51 14.46
C TYR A 307 7.99 14.16 15.65
N CYS A 308 7.57 15.16 16.43
CA CYS A 308 6.87 14.94 17.70
C CYS A 308 5.34 14.96 17.59
N SER A 309 4.79 15.20 16.40
CA SER A 309 3.35 15.27 16.12
C SER A 309 2.59 16.38 16.86
N ALA A 310 3.27 17.33 17.51
CA ALA A 310 2.64 18.50 18.11
C ALA A 310 1.95 19.37 17.05
N TYR A 311 0.82 20.00 17.37
CA TYR A 311 0.12 20.93 16.48
C TYR A 311 0.56 22.37 16.74
N GLU A 312 0.66 23.16 15.67
CA GLU A 312 1.01 24.58 15.75
C GLU A 312 -0.09 25.35 16.49
N SER A 313 0.26 25.97 17.62
CA SER A 313 -0.68 26.75 18.41
C SER A 313 -0.95 28.09 17.71
N LYS A 314 -2.21 28.55 17.76
CA LYS A 314 -2.62 29.80 17.07
C LYS A 314 -1.94 31.06 17.61
N SER A 315 -1.30 31.02 18.79
CA SER A 315 -1.02 32.22 19.56
C SER A 315 0.44 32.66 19.67
N THR A 316 1.47 31.83 19.44
CA THR A 316 2.86 32.31 19.68
C THR A 316 3.98 31.65 18.88
N GLN A 317 3.92 30.37 18.54
CA GLN A 317 5.08 29.67 17.95
C GLN A 317 4.75 29.12 16.56
N LYS A 318 5.31 29.76 15.53
CA LYS A 318 5.25 29.23 14.17
C LYS A 318 6.23 28.08 14.01
N PHE A 319 5.80 26.99 13.40
CA PHE A 319 6.69 25.87 13.10
C PHE A 319 7.67 26.25 11.98
N LYS A 320 8.91 25.80 12.11
CA LYS A 320 9.96 26.01 11.11
C LYS A 320 9.83 24.97 10.00
N LYS A 321 9.90 25.41 8.75
CA LYS A 321 9.97 24.51 7.59
C LYS A 321 11.39 23.98 7.41
N CYS A 322 11.53 22.75 6.93
CA CYS A 322 12.81 22.29 6.41
C CYS A 322 13.26 23.20 5.25
N LYS A 323 14.45 23.80 5.37
CA LYS A 323 15.00 24.69 4.34
C LYS A 323 15.16 23.97 3.00
N ARG A 324 15.68 22.73 3.03
CA ARG A 324 15.91 21.91 1.83
C ARG A 324 14.61 21.51 1.13
N CYS A 325 13.55 21.20 1.87
CA CYS A 325 12.22 20.96 1.26
C CYS A 325 11.74 22.18 0.48
N VAL A 326 11.91 23.38 1.04
CA VAL A 326 11.48 24.63 0.39
C VAL A 326 12.33 24.94 -0.83
N GLU A 327 13.66 24.81 -0.72
CA GLU A 327 14.59 25.02 -1.84
C GLU A 327 14.33 24.07 -3.01
N LYS A 328 13.97 22.82 -2.70
CA LYS A 328 13.63 21.78 -3.71
C LYS A 328 12.17 21.77 -4.15
N LEU A 329 11.40 22.78 -3.75
CA LEU A 329 9.98 22.90 -4.12
C LEU A 329 9.15 21.64 -3.81
N TRP A 330 9.41 20.99 -2.68
CA TRP A 330 8.61 19.85 -2.26
C TRP A 330 7.14 20.26 -2.10
N PRO A 331 6.19 19.47 -2.62
CA PRO A 331 4.77 19.81 -2.58
C PRO A 331 4.27 19.94 -1.14
N ASP A 332 4.79 19.11 -0.23
CA ASP A 332 4.48 19.12 1.19
C ASP A 332 5.78 19.23 2.03
N PRO A 333 6.28 20.45 2.29
CA PRO A 333 7.48 20.63 3.09
C PRO A 333 7.25 20.19 4.54
N LYS A 334 8.25 19.57 5.16
CA LYS A 334 8.18 19.16 6.57
C LYS A 334 8.23 20.38 7.50
N TYR A 335 7.45 20.34 8.58
CA TYR A 335 7.37 21.38 9.62
C TYR A 335 7.87 20.84 10.96
N TYR A 336 8.51 21.69 11.77
CA TYR A 336 9.06 21.32 13.07
C TYR A 336 8.77 22.39 14.12
N CYS A 337 8.40 21.97 15.33
CA CYS A 337 8.16 22.89 16.44
C CYS A 337 9.45 23.60 16.91
N ASP A 338 10.59 22.93 16.80
CA ASP A 338 11.90 23.44 17.16
C ASP A 338 13.01 22.76 16.34
N VAL A 339 14.25 23.24 16.53
CA VAL A 339 15.45 22.73 15.85
C VAL A 339 15.78 21.31 16.29
N ASN A 340 15.49 20.91 17.52
CA ASN A 340 15.81 19.57 18.02
C ASN A 340 14.96 18.52 17.30
N CYS A 341 13.66 18.76 17.14
CA CYS A 341 12.77 17.91 16.35
C CYS A 341 13.23 17.81 14.89
N GLN A 342 13.70 18.91 14.31
CA GLN A 342 14.24 18.90 12.94
C GLN A 342 15.50 18.05 12.84
N VAL A 343 16.45 18.20 13.77
CA VAL A 343 17.71 17.45 13.77
C VAL A 343 17.47 15.96 14.01
N LEU A 344 16.60 15.60 14.94
CA LEU A 344 16.27 14.20 15.22
C LEU A 344 15.58 13.52 14.04
N ASP A 345 14.61 14.20 13.41
CA ASP A 345 13.95 13.69 12.21
C ASP A 345 14.90 13.60 11.01
N TRP A 346 15.82 14.57 10.87
CA TRP A 346 16.85 14.58 9.84
C TRP A 346 17.68 13.30 9.87
N TYR A 347 18.27 12.97 11.01
CA TYR A 347 19.12 11.79 11.14
C TYR A 347 18.35 10.46 11.10
N GLN A 348 17.07 10.47 11.47
CA GLN A 348 16.27 9.22 11.49
C GLN A 348 15.63 8.90 10.15
N TYR A 349 15.05 9.88 9.45
CA TYR A 349 14.21 9.63 8.28
C TYR A 349 14.40 10.66 7.17
N HIS A 350 14.35 11.94 7.51
CA HIS A 350 14.16 12.99 6.52
C HIS A 350 15.38 13.19 5.60
N HIS A 351 16.59 12.86 6.06
CA HIS A 351 17.78 12.84 5.22
C HIS A 351 17.66 11.81 4.09
N ASP A 352 17.23 10.59 4.40
CA ASP A 352 17.10 9.53 3.40
C ASP A 352 15.95 9.82 2.41
N GLU A 353 14.84 10.42 2.87
CA GLU A 353 13.78 10.90 1.96
C GLU A 353 14.36 11.89 0.92
N HIS A 354 15.24 12.80 1.36
CA HIS A 354 15.92 13.73 0.45
C HIS A 354 16.89 13.03 -0.49
N ARG A 355 17.68 12.07 -0.01
CA ARG A 355 18.66 11.34 -0.81
C ARG A 355 17.99 10.57 -1.96
N VAL A 356 16.88 9.89 -1.66
CA VAL A 356 16.13 9.12 -2.68
C VAL A 356 15.59 10.04 -3.78
N VAL A 357 15.10 11.23 -3.44
CA VAL A 357 14.61 12.18 -4.45
C VAL A 357 15.76 12.74 -5.28
N GLU A 358 16.94 12.98 -4.69
CA GLU A 358 18.15 13.38 -5.43
C GLU A 358 18.59 12.29 -6.42
N GLU A 359 18.65 11.04 -5.98
CA GLU A 359 19.00 9.90 -6.83
C GLU A 359 18.01 9.77 -8.01
N PHE A 360 16.72 9.96 -7.77
CA PHE A 360 15.70 9.92 -8.81
C PHE A 360 15.80 11.09 -9.80
N GLN A 361 16.07 12.31 -9.32
CA GLN A 361 16.29 13.47 -10.17
C GLN A 361 17.51 13.28 -11.07
N LEU A 362 18.62 12.78 -10.52
CA LEU A 362 19.83 12.49 -11.27
C LEU A 362 19.59 11.44 -12.36
N GLN A 363 18.84 10.37 -12.04
CA GLN A 363 18.47 9.34 -13.02
C GLN A 363 17.61 9.91 -14.15
N THR A 364 16.68 10.81 -13.82
CA THR A 364 15.79 11.45 -14.79
C THR A 364 16.56 12.39 -15.71
N GLU A 365 17.50 13.15 -15.18
CA GLU A 365 18.41 14.02 -15.95
C GLU A 365 19.27 13.18 -16.90
N LEU A 366 19.91 12.12 -16.41
CA LEU A 366 20.73 11.21 -17.22
C LEU A 366 19.92 10.55 -18.35
N GLN A 367 18.68 10.13 -18.08
CA GLN A 367 17.79 9.59 -19.10
C GLN A 367 17.40 10.64 -20.14
N THR A 368 17.18 11.88 -19.72
CA THR A 368 16.82 12.98 -20.62
C THR A 368 18.00 13.35 -21.54
N GLU A 369 19.23 13.37 -21.00
CA GLU A 369 20.45 13.56 -21.78
C GLU A 369 20.65 12.43 -22.80
N LEU A 370 20.54 11.17 -22.38
CA LEU A 370 20.66 10.01 -23.28
C LEU A 370 19.60 10.03 -24.40
N GLN A 371 18.36 10.41 -24.10
CA GLN A 371 17.30 10.56 -25.10
C GLN A 371 17.55 11.72 -26.07
N THR A 372 18.26 12.75 -25.63
CA THR A 372 18.64 13.89 -26.47
C THR A 372 19.77 13.51 -27.42
N GLU A 373 20.76 12.76 -26.94
CA GLU A 373 21.86 12.24 -27.77
C GLU A 373 21.37 11.24 -28.83
N LEU A 374 20.41 10.36 -28.50
CA LEU A 374 19.87 9.38 -29.44
C LEU A 374 18.96 9.99 -30.53
N LYS A 375 18.57 11.27 -30.40
CA LYS A 375 17.74 11.99 -31.39
C LYS A 375 18.56 12.84 -32.36
N LEU A 376 19.87 12.97 -32.13
CA LEU A 376 20.84 13.60 -33.02
C LEU A 376 21.54 12.53 -33.85
#